data_AF-A0A9Y1EIK5-F1
#
_entry.id   AF-A0A9Y1EIK5-F1
#
_cell.length_a   1.000
_cell.length_b   1.000
_cell.length_c   1.000
_cell.angle_alpha   90.00
_cell.angle_beta   90.00
_cell.angle_gamma   90.00
#
_symmetry.space_group_name_H-M   'P 1'
#
loop_
_entity.id
_entity.type
_entity.pdbx_description
1 polymer ?
#
loop_
_entity_poly.entity_id
_entity_poly.type
_entity_poly.pdbx_seq_one_letter_code
_entity_poly.pdbx_strand_id
1 'polypeptide(L)'
;TSPSQTLPSITFDLLGSCLMDMAKKGIVSEETLDSFNIPIYYTSPQEFGAAVERNGCFSIESLENLPRVSANGTTSRAQFFASHMR
;
A
#
# COMPACT_ATOMS: atom_id res chain seq x y z
N THR A 1 -1.89 -9.01 13.56
CA THR A 1 -2.52 -9.53 12.34
C THR A 1 -1.42 -9.96 11.40
N SER A 2 -1.56 -11.11 10.71
CA SER A 2 -0.61 -11.49 9.65
C SER A 2 -0.49 -10.34 8.63
N PRO A 3 0.70 -10.02 8.08
CA PRO A 3 0.84 -9.01 7.02
C PRO A 3 -0.10 -9.26 5.83
N SER A 4 -0.46 -10.53 5.61
CA SER A 4 -1.36 -10.98 4.55
C SER A 4 -2.85 -10.63 4.73
N GLN A 5 -3.26 -10.01 5.85
CA GLN A 5 -4.67 -9.67 6.11
C GLN A 5 -4.92 -8.18 6.39
N THR A 6 -4.01 -7.32 5.95
CA THR A 6 -4.23 -5.86 5.96
C THR A 6 -5.00 -5.42 4.71
N LEU A 7 -6.04 -4.59 4.84
CA LEU A 7 -6.89 -4.13 3.72
C LEU A 7 -6.11 -3.59 2.49
N PRO A 8 -4.98 -2.87 2.65
CA PRO A 8 -4.16 -2.48 1.51
C PRO A 8 -3.62 -3.68 0.71
N SER A 9 -3.17 -4.75 1.36
CA SER A 9 -2.71 -5.99 0.69
C SER A 9 -3.80 -6.52 -0.22
N ILE A 10 -5.02 -6.69 0.31
CA ILE A 10 -6.17 -7.19 -0.45
C ILE A 10 -6.48 -6.30 -1.67
N THR A 11 -6.29 -4.98 -1.54
CA THR A 11 -6.56 -4.04 -2.62
C THR A 11 -5.55 -4.17 -3.76
N PHE A 12 -4.26 -4.33 -3.44
CA PHE A 12 -3.22 -4.52 -4.45
C PHE A 12 -3.25 -5.92 -5.07
N ASP A 13 -3.61 -6.94 -4.31
CA ASP A 13 -3.83 -8.29 -4.84
C ASP A 13 -4.98 -8.28 -5.88
N LEU A 14 -6.08 -7.60 -5.57
CA LEU A 14 -7.19 -7.41 -6.50
C LEU A 14 -6.75 -6.62 -7.73
N LEU A 15 -6.06 -5.49 -7.55
CA LEU A 15 -5.55 -4.70 -8.66
C LEU A 15 -4.63 -5.53 -9.57
N GLY A 16 -3.68 -6.28 -8.99
CA GLY A 16 -2.78 -7.17 -9.72
C GLY A 16 -3.56 -8.20 -10.53
N SER A 17 -4.61 -8.81 -9.96
CA SER A 17 -5.47 -9.76 -10.70
C SER A 17 -6.16 -9.10 -11.89
N CYS A 18 -6.68 -7.88 -11.74
CA CYS A 18 -7.29 -7.13 -12.84
C CYS A 18 -6.27 -6.77 -13.94
N LEU A 19 -5.05 -6.38 -13.57
CA LEU A 19 -3.97 -6.11 -14.52
C LEU A 19 -3.58 -7.37 -15.31
N MET A 20 -3.47 -8.52 -14.64
CA MET A 20 -3.20 -9.80 -15.31
C MET A 20 -4.31 -10.20 -16.29
N ASP A 21 -5.58 -9.94 -15.96
CA ASP A 21 -6.68 -10.21 -16.87
C ASP A 21 -6.65 -9.30 -18.12
N MET A 22 -6.18 -8.05 -17.98
CA MET A 22 -5.93 -7.18 -19.14
C MET A 22 -4.78 -7.69 -20.01
N ALA A 23 -3.72 -8.24 -19.40
CA ALA A 23 -2.61 -8.84 -20.13
C ALA A 23 -3.06 -10.07 -20.93
N LYS A 24 -3.83 -10.97 -20.32
CA LYS A 24 -4.42 -12.15 -21.00
C LYS A 24 -5.35 -11.78 -22.17
N LYS A 25 -6.00 -10.62 -22.10
CA LYS A 25 -6.83 -10.07 -23.18
C LYS A 25 -6.02 -9.35 -24.27
N GLY A 26 -4.70 -9.25 -24.12
CA GLY A 26 -3.82 -8.55 -25.05
C GLY A 26 -3.95 -7.02 -25.03
N ILE A 27 -4.55 -6.45 -23.97
CA ILE A 27 -4.72 -4.99 -23.83
C ILE A 27 -3.39 -4.34 -23.41
N VAL A 28 -2.61 -5.04 -22.59
CA VAL A 28 -1.25 -4.68 -22.15
C VAL A 28 -0.33 -5.88 -22.32
N SER A 29 0.98 -5.66 -22.51
CA SER A 29 1.95 -6.78 -22.54
C SER A 29 2.27 -7.26 -21.11
N GLU A 30 2.55 -8.55 -20.97
CA GLU A 30 3.05 -9.10 -19.69
C GLU A 30 4.37 -8.44 -19.27
N GLU A 31 5.28 -8.17 -20.21
CA GLU A 31 6.53 -7.43 -19.95
C GLU A 31 6.29 -6.02 -19.33
N THR A 32 5.26 -5.32 -19.78
CA THR A 32 4.88 -4.02 -19.20
C THR A 32 4.40 -4.19 -17.77
N LEU A 33 3.64 -5.26 -17.50
CA LEU A 33 3.12 -5.55 -16.17
C LEU A 33 4.24 -6.01 -15.22
N ASP A 34 5.18 -6.81 -15.70
CA ASP A 34 6.33 -7.30 -14.93
C ASP A 34 7.28 -6.18 -14.53
N SER A 35 7.42 -5.14 -15.37
CA SER A 35 8.22 -3.96 -15.06
C SER A 35 7.47 -2.92 -14.21
N PHE A 36 6.14 -2.98 -14.16
CA PHE A 36 5.31 -2.05 -13.40
C PHE A 36 5.36 -2.35 -11.91
N ASN A 37 5.78 -1.35 -11.12
CA ASN A 37 5.79 -1.41 -9.66
C ASN A 37 5.05 -0.22 -9.06
N ILE A 38 4.35 -0.45 -7.96
CA ILE A 38 3.70 0.61 -7.19
C ILE A 38 4.69 1.11 -6.13
N PRO A 39 5.09 2.39 -6.13
CA PRO A 39 6.12 2.92 -5.24
C PRO A 39 5.59 3.16 -3.82
N ILE A 40 4.90 2.16 -3.25
CA ILE A 40 4.30 2.19 -1.92
C ILE A 40 4.80 1.00 -1.13
N TYR A 41 5.31 1.26 0.07
CA TYR A 41 5.73 0.24 1.01
C TYR A 41 4.98 0.41 2.33
N TYR A 42 4.29 -0.64 2.77
CA TYR A 42 3.60 -0.67 4.06
C TYR A 42 4.54 -1.23 5.12
N THR A 43 5.17 -0.33 5.88
CA THR A 43 6.05 -0.71 6.98
C THR A 43 5.27 -1.38 8.11
N SER A 44 5.87 -2.41 8.72
CA SER A 44 5.45 -2.90 10.03
C SER A 44 5.96 -2.00 11.16
N PRO A 45 5.34 -2.03 12.35
CA PRO A 45 5.86 -1.35 13.53
C PRO A 45 7.30 -1.76 13.88
N GLN A 46 7.65 -3.03 13.65
CA GLN A 46 8.99 -3.58 13.91
C GLN A 46 10.02 -2.99 12.94
N GLU A 47 9.73 -2.98 11.64
CA GLU A 47 10.62 -2.38 10.62
C GLU A 47 10.79 -0.88 10.85
N PHE A 48 9.71 -0.18 11.23
CA PHE A 48 9.76 1.23 11.58
C PHE A 48 10.66 1.48 12.80
N GLY A 49 10.50 0.69 13.86
CA GLY A 49 11.33 0.76 15.07
C GLY A 49 12.81 0.58 14.75
N ALA A 50 13.16 -0.47 13.99
CA ALA A 50 14.53 -0.75 13.58
C ALA A 50 15.13 0.37 12.71
N ALA A 51 14.31 1.05 11.89
CA ALA A 51 14.76 2.19 11.10
C ALA A 51 15.08 3.42 11.96
N VAL A 52 14.28 3.70 12.99
CA VAL A 52 14.53 4.79 13.95
C VAL A 52 15.76 4.52 14.80
N GLU A 53 15.92 3.29 15.30
CA GLU A 53 17.11 2.87 16.06
C GLU A 53 18.38 3.03 15.23
N ARG A 54 18.36 2.61 13.95
CA ARG A 54 19.49 2.79 13.03
C ARG A 54 19.78 4.27 12.76
N ASN A 55 18.76 5.11 12.72
CA ASN A 55 18.94 6.54 12.50
C ASN A 55 19.64 7.21 13.70
N GLY A 56 19.33 6.81 14.93
CA GLY A 56 20.03 7.24 16.14
C GLY A 56 19.79 8.69 16.59
N CYS A 57 19.00 9.48 15.84
CA CYS A 57 18.71 10.88 16.17
C CYS A 57 17.42 11.06 16.98
N PHE A 58 16.60 10.02 17.12
CA PHE A 58 15.28 10.09 17.77
C PHE A 58 15.05 8.91 18.72
N SER A 59 14.30 9.14 19.80
CA SER A 59 13.71 8.10 20.63
C SER A 59 12.23 7.91 20.27
N ILE A 60 11.74 6.66 20.36
CA ILE A 60 10.32 6.35 20.23
C ILE A 60 9.68 6.39 21.61
N GLU A 61 8.86 7.40 21.88
CA GLU A 61 8.10 7.49 23.14
C GLU A 61 6.78 6.70 23.09
N SER A 62 6.12 6.64 21.93
CA SER A 62 4.94 5.80 21.67
C SER A 62 4.83 5.42 20.19
N LEU A 63 4.33 4.21 19.92
CA LEU A 63 4.04 3.71 18.58
C LEU A 63 2.72 2.93 18.60
N GLU A 64 1.68 3.49 17.98
CA GLU A 64 0.32 2.96 18.06
C GLU A 64 -0.33 2.84 16.68
N ASN A 65 -1.15 1.80 16.51
CA ASN A 65 -2.01 1.67 15.34
C ASN A 65 -3.33 2.41 15.60
N LEU A 66 -3.54 3.52 14.89
CA LEU A 66 -4.78 4.28 15.03
C LEU A 66 -5.98 3.50 14.48
N PRO A 67 -7.15 3.57 15.15
CA PRO A 67 -8.37 2.99 14.64
C PRO A 67 -8.79 3.69 13.35
N ARG A 68 -9.40 2.93 12.43
CA ARG A 68 -9.95 3.49 11.19
C ARG A 68 -11.16 4.36 11.52
N VAL A 69 -11.00 5.67 11.45
CA VAL A 69 -12.13 6.60 11.47
C VAL A 69 -12.68 6.71 10.04
N SER A 70 -13.93 6.31 9.83
CA SER A 70 -14.64 6.60 8.58
C SER A 70 -14.91 8.09 8.53
N ALA A 71 -14.23 8.84 7.66
CA ALA A 71 -14.60 10.22 7.42
C ALA A 71 -16.00 10.24 6.80
N ASN A 72 -16.95 10.92 7.43
CA ASN A 72 -18.30 11.17 6.89
C ASN A 72 -18.28 12.18 5.71
N GLY A 73 -17.14 12.33 5.03
CA GLY A 73 -16.88 13.29 3.97
C GLY A 73 -16.88 12.62 2.59
N THR A 74 -17.51 13.28 1.64
CA THR A 74 -17.93 12.85 0.29
C THR A 74 -16.82 12.40 -0.69
N THR A 75 -15.57 12.21 -0.26
CA THR A 75 -14.47 11.76 -1.12
C THR A 75 -14.12 10.30 -0.83
N SER A 76 -14.35 9.44 -1.82
CA SER A 76 -13.96 8.03 -1.76
C SER A 76 -12.45 7.92 -1.58
N ARG A 77 -11.97 7.02 -0.70
CA ARG A 77 -10.54 6.75 -0.52
C ARG A 77 -9.83 6.41 -1.84
N ALA A 78 -10.55 5.77 -2.78
CA ALA A 78 -10.02 5.49 -4.11
C ALA A 78 -9.69 6.77 -4.90
N GLN A 79 -10.50 7.82 -4.77
CA GLN A 79 -10.25 9.12 -5.41
C GLN A 79 -9.02 9.81 -4.81
N PHE A 80 -8.86 9.75 -3.49
CA PHE A 80 -7.66 10.26 -2.82
C PHE A 80 -6.39 9.52 -3.27
N PHE A 81 -6.43 8.19 -3.36
CA PHE A 81 -5.28 7.43 -3.86
C PHE A 81 -4.96 7.78 -5.33
N ALA A 82 -5.98 7.85 -6.18
CA ALA A 82 -5.81 8.17 -7.60
C ALA A 82 -5.19 9.57 -7.81
N SER A 83 -5.49 10.55 -6.97
CA SER A 83 -4.95 11.91 -7.11
C SER A 83 -3.46 12.04 -6.79
N HIS A 84 -2.88 11.07 -6.06
CA HIS A 84 -1.47 11.12 -5.61
C HIS A 84 -0.55 10.15 -6.37
N MET A 85 -1.09 9.29 -7.23
CA MET A 85 -0.36 8.27 -8.01
C MET A 85 -0.01 8.76 -9.44
N ARG A 86 0.38 10.03 -9.61
CA ARG A 86 0.68 10.60 -10.93
C ARG A 86 2.00 10.10 -11.50
#